data_AF-A0A4D6MIB6-F1
#
_entry.id   AF-A0A4D6MIB6-F1
#
_cell.length_a   1.000
_cell.length_b   1.000
_cell.length_c   1.000
_cell.angle_alpha   90.00
_cell.angle_beta   90.00
_cell.angle_gamma   90.00
#
_symmetry.space_group_name_H-M   'P 1'
#
loop_
_entity.id
_entity.type
_entity.pdbx_description
1 polymer ?
#
loop_
_entity_poly.entity_id
_entity_poly.type
_entity_poly.pdbx_seq_one_letter_code
_entity_poly.pdbx_strand_id
1 'polypeptide(L)'
;MAEIGLSVQKSSTNWLGPGIGFIGSASTTILHNDWKLSRGVYIFVLIGLVLLLGVISALIVVVKPWTADENLRLIRSSLLEAVEACVDAAGHEFDVSRQRTLLRAASYGQAFCSNFQRDRIQEMCKISRVLNVVRSPEIGIPLSIQQYKLLTPSVLIGRLITAHQHLLALKISEYLGMNQEVVIKHWACSKITASLAIPDAALLEILLDKLKLCKGISYAAVAAHADKSGRRKLAALLVEHEPRSSKQVLF
;
A
#
# COMPACT_ATOMS: atom_id res chain seq x y z
N MET A 1 52.40 9.21 -32.98
CA MET A 1 52.42 10.68 -33.08
C MET A 1 52.05 11.27 -31.72
N ALA A 2 53.03 11.99 -31.16
CA ALA A 2 53.03 13.09 -30.17
C ALA A 2 52.04 13.20 -28.98
N GLU A 3 52.69 13.24 -27.80
CA GLU A 3 52.65 14.25 -26.72
C GLU A 3 51.70 14.21 -25.50
N ILE A 4 52.35 14.56 -24.39
CA ILE A 4 52.01 14.63 -22.96
C ILE A 4 52.19 16.12 -22.58
N GLY A 5 51.49 16.66 -21.56
CA GLY A 5 51.91 17.95 -20.99
C GLY A 5 51.16 18.44 -19.75
N LEU A 6 51.89 18.54 -18.64
CA LEU A 6 51.53 19.11 -17.32
C LEU A 6 51.81 20.64 -17.23
N SER A 7 51.09 21.31 -16.31
CA SER A 7 51.44 22.44 -15.41
C SER A 7 52.20 23.70 -15.90
N VAL A 8 51.79 24.91 -15.45
CA VAL A 8 52.69 26.06 -15.17
C VAL A 8 52.16 26.98 -14.03
N GLN A 9 53.08 27.38 -13.14
CA GLN A 9 53.04 28.33 -11.99
C GLN A 9 53.15 29.83 -12.35
N LYS A 10 52.80 30.74 -11.39
CA LYS A 10 53.65 31.84 -10.78
C LYS A 10 52.79 32.69 -9.81
N SER A 11 53.09 32.95 -8.52
CA SER A 11 54.22 33.50 -7.75
C SER A 11 54.35 35.05 -7.69
N SER A 12 54.18 35.57 -6.47
CA SER A 12 54.94 36.62 -5.74
C SER A 12 54.76 38.14 -5.94
N THR A 13 54.41 38.79 -4.81
CA THR A 13 55.04 39.95 -4.12
C THR A 13 55.06 41.35 -4.76
N ASN A 14 54.52 42.37 -4.08
CA ASN A 14 55.29 43.40 -3.34
C ASN A 14 54.46 44.63 -2.91
N TRP A 15 54.71 45.02 -1.64
CA TRP A 15 54.74 46.33 -0.98
C TRP A 15 54.48 47.63 -1.76
N LEU A 16 53.80 48.58 -1.10
CA LEU A 16 54.30 49.93 -0.73
C LEU A 16 53.29 50.64 0.23
N GLY A 17 53.76 51.18 1.37
CA GLY A 17 53.02 52.10 2.25
C GLY A 17 53.01 53.55 1.69
N PRO A 18 52.87 54.65 2.48
CA PRO A 18 52.81 54.80 3.96
C PRO A 18 51.73 55.79 4.49
N GLY A 19 51.57 55.92 5.81
CA GLY A 19 50.96 57.13 6.41
C GLY A 19 50.31 56.99 7.80
N ILE A 20 51.10 57.25 8.85
CA ILE A 20 50.81 58.15 10.00
C ILE A 20 49.36 58.08 10.56
N GLY A 21 49.06 57.52 11.73
CA GLY A 21 49.58 57.93 13.04
C GLY A 21 48.58 58.89 13.74
N PHE A 22 48.29 58.59 15.00
CA PHE A 22 47.92 59.53 16.07
C PHE A 22 46.45 60.03 16.22
N ILE A 23 45.75 59.53 17.27
CA ILE A 23 45.41 60.23 18.54
C ILE A 23 44.11 59.68 19.15
N GLY A 24 44.22 59.20 20.41
CA GLY A 24 43.36 59.67 21.49
C GLY A 24 41.97 59.04 21.66
N SER A 25 41.90 58.09 22.60
CA SER A 25 40.99 58.13 23.75
C SER A 25 39.60 58.73 23.55
N ALA A 26 38.58 57.86 23.48
CA ALA A 26 37.46 57.80 24.42
C ALA A 26 36.33 57.00 23.78
N SER A 27 36.09 55.78 24.26
CA SER A 27 34.78 55.09 24.31
C SER A 27 34.96 53.57 24.45
N THR A 28 35.67 53.12 25.48
CA THR A 28 35.59 51.71 25.96
C THR A 28 34.69 51.58 27.18
N THR A 29 33.82 52.57 27.44
CA THR A 29 32.98 52.63 28.65
C THR A 29 31.48 52.58 28.40
N ILE A 30 30.99 52.23 27.20
CA ILE A 30 29.55 52.04 26.97
C ILE A 30 29.32 50.95 25.92
N LEU A 31 29.44 49.68 26.31
CA LEU A 31 28.69 48.54 25.75
C LEU A 31 29.06 47.22 26.48
N HIS A 32 29.21 47.28 27.81
CA HIS A 32 29.09 46.09 28.64
C HIS A 32 27.70 46.10 29.27
N ASN A 33 26.67 45.80 28.47
CA ASN A 33 25.31 45.62 28.98
C ASN A 33 25.19 44.19 29.53
N ASP A 34 25.68 44.04 30.76
CA ASP A 34 25.42 42.93 31.68
C ASP A 34 23.90 42.76 31.90
N TRP A 35 23.25 41.87 31.15
CA TRP A 35 21.88 41.45 31.47
C TRP A 35 21.89 40.36 32.56
N LYS A 36 22.38 40.69 33.77
CA LYS A 36 22.20 39.85 34.96
C LYS A 36 20.78 40.00 35.48
N LEU A 37 19.81 39.46 34.74
CA LEU A 37 18.44 39.31 35.21
C LEU A 37 18.46 38.48 36.50
N SER A 38 18.01 39.05 37.62
CA SER A 38 17.99 38.35 38.92
C SER A 38 17.26 37.01 38.80
N ARG A 39 17.75 35.95 39.46
CA ARG A 39 17.15 34.60 39.45
C ARG A 39 15.63 34.62 39.68
N GLY A 40 15.14 35.57 40.47
CA GLY A 40 13.71 35.78 40.70
C GLY A 40 12.94 36.12 39.41
N VAL A 41 13.47 36.98 38.55
CA VAL A 41 12.80 37.39 37.30
C VAL A 41 12.67 36.20 36.34
N TYR A 42 13.67 35.32 36.26
CA TYR A 42 13.58 34.08 35.49
C TYR A 42 12.49 33.15 36.02
N ILE A 43 12.36 33.01 37.34
CA ILE A 43 11.31 32.19 37.96
C ILE A 43 9.92 32.78 37.64
N PHE A 44 9.75 34.09 37.74
CA PHE A 44 8.49 34.76 37.40
C PHE A 44 8.12 34.59 35.92
N VAL A 45 9.08 34.75 35.00
CA VAL A 45 8.85 34.53 33.57
C VAL A 45 8.52 33.07 33.28
N LEU A 46 9.20 32.11 33.93
CA LEU A 46 8.94 30.68 33.74
C LEU A 46 7.55 30.28 34.27
N ILE A 47 7.16 30.77 35.45
CA ILE A 47 5.80 30.56 36.00
C ILE A 47 4.75 31.16 35.06
N GLY A 48 4.97 32.39 34.58
CA GLY A 48 4.08 33.03 33.62
C GLY A 48 3.92 32.23 32.33
N LEU A 49 5.02 31.70 31.79
CA LEU A 49 5.01 30.84 30.60
C LEU A 49 4.25 29.52 30.84
N VAL A 50 4.47 28.86 31.98
CA VAL A 50 3.77 27.61 32.34
C VAL A 50 2.27 27.85 32.50
N LEU A 51 1.86 28.95 33.15
CA LEU A 51 0.45 29.31 33.28
C LEU A 51 -0.17 29.63 31.92
N LEU A 52 0.52 30.38 31.06
CA LEU A 52 0.07 30.68 29.70
C LEU A 52 -0.12 29.39 28.89
N LEU A 53 0.86 28.48 28.91
CA LEU A 53 0.77 27.18 28.24
C LEU A 53 -0.37 26.33 28.80
N GLY A 54 -0.61 26.37 30.12
CA GLY A 54 -1.74 25.72 30.76
C GLY A 54 -3.09 26.26 30.29
N VAL A 55 -3.24 27.57 30.18
CA VAL A 55 -4.45 28.23 29.66
C VAL A 55 -4.67 27.90 28.18
N ILE A 56 -3.62 27.92 27.36
CA ILE A 56 -3.70 27.53 25.94
C ILE A 56 -4.12 26.06 25.82
N SER A 57 -3.54 25.17 26.63
CA SER A 57 -3.93 23.76 26.67
C SER A 57 -5.41 23.59 27.05
N ALA A 58 -5.88 24.26 28.11
CA ALA A 58 -7.27 24.22 28.53
C ALA A 58 -8.23 24.76 27.46
N LEU A 59 -7.89 25.88 26.80
CA LEU A 59 -8.66 26.43 25.68
C LEU A 59 -8.76 25.44 24.52
N ILE A 60 -7.65 24.79 24.15
CA ILE A 60 -7.65 23.76 23.10
C ILE A 60 -8.52 22.57 23.50
N VAL A 61 -8.44 22.12 24.76
CA VAL A 61 -9.19 20.97 25.28
C VAL A 61 -10.68 21.27 25.41
N VAL A 62 -11.09 22.51 25.68
CA VAL A 62 -12.51 22.83 25.92
C VAL A 62 -13.20 23.37 24.67
N VAL A 63 -12.57 24.31 23.95
CA VAL A 63 -13.25 25.02 22.85
C VAL A 63 -13.31 24.18 21.57
N LYS A 64 -12.26 23.41 21.26
CA LYS A 64 -12.27 22.57 20.05
C LYS A 64 -13.32 21.46 20.13
N PRO A 65 -13.50 20.74 21.26
CA PRO A 65 -14.57 19.75 21.36
C PRO A 65 -15.97 20.38 21.37
N TRP A 66 -16.15 21.55 21.98
CA TRP A 66 -17.46 22.21 22.01
C TRP A 66 -17.92 22.64 20.61
N THR A 67 -17.03 23.27 19.84
CA THR A 67 -17.30 23.63 18.45
C THR A 67 -17.50 22.41 17.54
N ALA A 68 -16.79 21.31 17.81
CA ALA A 68 -17.00 20.05 17.09
C ALA A 68 -18.35 19.40 17.43
N ASP A 69 -18.77 19.40 18.71
CA ASP A 69 -20.05 18.82 19.15
C ASP A 69 -21.24 19.63 18.59
N GLU A 70 -21.15 20.96 18.56
CA GLU A 70 -22.21 21.80 17.99
C GLU A 70 -22.36 21.56 16.48
N ASN A 71 -21.25 21.53 15.75
CA ASN A 71 -21.28 21.17 14.33
C ASN A 71 -21.82 19.75 14.11
N LEU A 72 -21.43 18.79 14.95
CA LEU A 72 -21.94 17.42 14.87
C LEU A 72 -23.44 17.37 15.09
N ARG A 73 -23.98 18.13 16.05
CA ARG A 73 -25.42 18.23 16.32
C ARG A 73 -26.18 18.80 15.12
N LEU A 74 -25.63 19.81 14.46
CA LEU A 74 -26.23 20.40 13.25
C LEU A 74 -26.31 19.41 12.09
N ILE A 75 -25.30 18.56 11.92
CA ILE A 75 -25.21 17.62 10.79
C ILE A 75 -25.83 16.25 11.14
N ARG A 76 -26.15 15.98 12.41
CA ARG A 76 -26.53 14.63 12.89
C ARG A 76 -27.68 13.99 12.11
N SER A 77 -28.64 14.79 11.64
CA SER A 77 -29.79 14.31 10.87
C SER A 77 -29.41 13.82 9.46
N SER A 78 -28.41 14.43 8.82
CA SER A 78 -27.92 14.08 7.48
C SER A 78 -26.60 13.31 7.49
N LEU A 79 -25.99 13.12 8.65
CA LEU A 79 -24.67 12.49 8.79
C LEU A 79 -24.65 11.06 8.24
N LEU A 80 -25.71 10.28 8.49
CA LEU A 80 -25.80 8.92 7.97
C LEU A 80 -25.75 8.92 6.44
N GLU A 81 -26.60 9.72 5.80
CA GLU A 81 -26.64 9.87 4.34
C GLU A 81 -25.31 10.35 3.77
N ALA A 82 -24.65 11.31 4.44
CA ALA A 82 -23.33 11.78 4.03
C ALA A 82 -22.26 10.68 4.10
N VAL A 83 -22.25 9.87 5.16
CA VAL A 83 -21.34 8.72 5.27
C VAL A 83 -21.60 7.72 4.16
N GLU A 84 -22.85 7.41 3.88
CA GLU A 84 -23.23 6.49 2.80
C GLU A 84 -22.81 7.03 1.43
N ALA A 85 -23.06 8.31 1.15
CA ALA A 85 -22.65 8.98 -0.07
C ALA A 85 -21.12 8.98 -0.24
N CYS A 86 -20.36 9.18 0.84
CA CYS A 86 -18.89 9.06 0.80
C CYS A 86 -18.44 7.65 0.41
N VAL A 87 -19.07 6.61 0.95
CA VAL A 87 -18.74 5.21 0.61
C VAL A 87 -19.07 4.92 -0.85
N ASP A 88 -20.24 5.33 -1.32
CA ASP A 88 -20.66 5.10 -2.71
C ASP A 88 -19.79 5.88 -3.70
N ALA A 89 -19.52 7.15 -3.41
CA ALA A 89 -18.61 7.98 -4.22
C ALA A 89 -17.20 7.35 -4.30
N ALA A 90 -16.69 6.76 -3.21
CA ALA A 90 -15.41 6.07 -3.23
C ALA A 90 -15.40 4.85 -4.16
N GLY A 91 -16.55 4.19 -4.38
CA GLY A 91 -16.66 3.10 -5.34
C GLY A 91 -16.63 3.55 -6.81
N HIS A 92 -17.07 4.77 -7.07
CA HIS A 92 -17.11 5.37 -8.41
C HIS A 92 -15.84 6.12 -8.81
N GLU A 93 -15.02 6.49 -7.82
CA GLU A 93 -13.77 7.18 -8.04
C GLU A 93 -12.69 6.22 -8.60
N PHE A 94 -11.83 6.72 -9.47
CA PHE A 94 -10.70 5.97 -10.03
C PHE A 94 -9.37 6.42 -9.42
N ASP A 95 -9.30 7.65 -8.93
CA ASP A 95 -8.13 8.15 -8.21
C ASP A 95 -8.01 7.53 -6.81
N VAL A 96 -6.92 6.80 -6.56
CA VAL A 96 -6.70 6.07 -5.31
C VAL A 96 -6.60 7.01 -4.10
N SER A 97 -6.11 8.25 -4.28
CA SER A 97 -5.99 9.23 -3.20
C SER A 97 -7.37 9.73 -2.77
N ARG A 98 -8.24 10.06 -3.73
CA ARG A 98 -9.62 10.48 -3.48
C ARG A 98 -10.45 9.36 -2.87
N GLN A 99 -10.36 8.13 -3.41
CA GLN A 99 -11.01 6.95 -2.82
C GLN A 99 -10.65 6.80 -1.33
N ARG A 100 -9.35 6.88 -0.99
CA ARG A 100 -8.89 6.77 0.41
C ARG A 100 -9.41 7.91 1.28
N THR A 101 -9.45 9.13 0.73
CA THR A 101 -9.96 10.31 1.46
C THR A 101 -11.43 10.14 1.80
N LEU A 102 -12.24 9.71 0.83
CA LEU A 102 -13.67 9.45 1.01
C LEU A 102 -13.93 8.33 2.02
N LEU A 103 -13.19 7.21 1.93
CA LEU A 103 -13.34 6.09 2.87
C LEU A 103 -12.89 6.44 4.30
N ARG A 104 -11.87 7.30 4.45
CA ARG A 104 -11.46 7.83 5.75
C ARG A 104 -12.52 8.76 6.34
N ALA A 105 -13.08 9.64 5.53
CA ALA A 105 -14.18 10.52 5.95
C ALA A 105 -15.40 9.71 6.40
N ALA A 106 -15.78 8.70 5.61
CA ALA A 106 -16.85 7.77 5.97
C ALA A 106 -16.56 7.00 7.27
N SER A 107 -15.34 6.48 7.44
CA SER A 107 -14.94 5.76 8.65
C SER A 107 -14.97 6.65 9.90
N TYR A 108 -14.61 7.93 9.76
CA TYR A 108 -14.72 8.89 10.85
C TYR A 108 -16.18 9.20 11.17
N GLY A 109 -17.00 9.51 10.17
CA GLY A 109 -18.43 9.81 10.36
C GLY A 109 -19.21 8.61 10.93
N GLN A 110 -18.87 7.39 10.53
CA GLN A 110 -19.45 6.15 11.04
C GLN A 110 -19.37 6.03 12.57
N ALA A 111 -18.33 6.58 13.21
CA ALA A 111 -18.17 6.53 14.66
C ALA A 111 -19.32 7.24 15.41
N PHE A 112 -20.00 8.18 14.74
CA PHE A 112 -21.10 8.97 15.31
C PHE A 112 -22.49 8.48 14.84
N CYS A 113 -22.54 7.47 13.96
CA CYS A 113 -23.78 6.87 13.46
C CYS A 113 -24.11 5.59 14.23
N SER A 114 -25.31 5.50 14.81
CA SER A 114 -25.77 4.29 15.52
C SER A 114 -26.23 3.17 14.57
N ASN A 115 -26.78 3.52 13.39
CA ASN A 115 -27.49 2.59 12.51
C ASN A 115 -26.70 2.20 11.25
N PHE A 116 -25.43 2.59 11.14
CA PHE A 116 -24.63 2.32 9.95
C PHE A 116 -24.11 0.87 9.94
N GLN A 117 -24.27 0.16 8.82
CA GLN A 117 -23.77 -1.20 8.64
C GLN A 117 -22.24 -1.25 8.72
N ARG A 118 -21.69 -1.90 9.75
CA ARG A 118 -20.25 -1.91 10.04
C ARG A 118 -19.40 -2.43 8.88
N ASP A 119 -19.92 -3.40 8.13
CA ASP A 119 -19.18 -4.09 7.07
C ASP A 119 -19.13 -3.31 5.75
N ARG A 120 -20.01 -2.32 5.54
CA ARG A 120 -20.14 -1.63 4.24
C ARG A 120 -18.84 -0.92 3.81
N ILE A 121 -18.15 -0.28 4.76
CA ILE A 121 -16.85 0.37 4.49
C ILE A 121 -15.78 -0.68 4.21
N GLN A 122 -15.79 -1.80 4.93
CA GLN A 122 -14.82 -2.88 4.73
C GLN A 122 -15.02 -3.54 3.37
N GLU A 123 -16.27 -3.79 2.97
CA GLU A 123 -16.63 -4.33 1.67
C GLU A 123 -16.19 -3.38 0.56
N MET A 124 -16.49 -2.08 0.67
CA MET A 124 -16.04 -1.08 -0.30
C MET A 124 -14.51 -1.04 -0.40
N CYS A 125 -13.80 -1.08 0.72
CA CYS A 125 -12.33 -1.17 0.73
C CYS A 125 -11.82 -2.40 -0.02
N LYS A 126 -12.43 -3.58 0.20
CA LYS A 126 -12.06 -4.83 -0.48
C LYS A 126 -12.27 -4.71 -1.99
N ILE A 127 -13.45 -4.24 -2.40
CA ILE A 127 -13.81 -4.08 -3.82
C ILE A 127 -12.88 -3.08 -4.50
N SER A 128 -12.70 -1.89 -3.93
CA SER A 128 -11.84 -0.85 -4.51
C SER A 128 -10.39 -1.33 -4.63
N ARG A 129 -9.88 -2.12 -3.66
CA ARG A 129 -8.53 -2.67 -3.76
C ARG A 129 -8.36 -3.65 -4.92
N VAL A 130 -9.33 -4.54 -5.13
CA VAL A 130 -9.34 -5.45 -6.29
C VAL A 130 -9.43 -4.66 -7.59
N LEU A 131 -10.37 -3.70 -7.67
CA LEU A 131 -10.57 -2.86 -8.83
C LEU A 131 -9.32 -2.05 -9.21
N ASN A 132 -8.65 -1.44 -8.24
CA ASN A 132 -7.44 -0.66 -8.50
C ASN A 132 -6.31 -1.51 -9.05
N VAL A 133 -6.17 -2.76 -8.58
CA VAL A 133 -5.13 -3.66 -9.09
C VAL A 133 -5.44 -4.09 -10.52
N VAL A 134 -6.69 -4.47 -10.83
CA VAL A 134 -7.02 -4.92 -12.20
C VAL A 134 -7.08 -3.77 -13.21
N ARG A 135 -7.30 -2.53 -12.76
CA ARG A 135 -7.23 -1.31 -13.57
C ARG A 135 -5.80 -0.83 -13.79
N SER A 136 -4.79 -1.40 -13.11
CA SER A 136 -3.41 -0.97 -13.30
C SER A 136 -3.02 -1.14 -14.78
N PRO A 137 -2.13 -0.29 -15.33
CA PRO A 137 -1.74 -0.39 -16.74
C PRO A 137 -1.15 -1.74 -17.12
N GLU A 138 -0.54 -2.45 -16.16
CA GLU A 138 0.04 -3.78 -16.35
C GLU A 138 -1.03 -4.86 -16.60
N ILE A 139 -2.23 -4.71 -16.02
CA ILE A 139 -3.33 -5.67 -16.13
C ILE A 139 -4.35 -5.24 -17.17
N GLY A 140 -4.66 -3.93 -17.22
CA GLY A 140 -5.43 -3.33 -18.30
C GLY A 140 -6.92 -3.70 -18.34
N ILE A 141 -7.55 -4.01 -17.21
CA ILE A 141 -8.98 -4.34 -17.13
C ILE A 141 -9.76 -3.14 -16.54
N PRO A 142 -10.31 -2.23 -17.37
CA PRO A 142 -11.04 -1.06 -16.91
C PRO A 142 -12.47 -1.43 -16.48
N LEU A 143 -12.61 -1.93 -15.26
CA LEU A 143 -13.91 -2.28 -14.68
C LEU A 143 -14.46 -1.18 -13.77
N SER A 144 -15.72 -0.79 -13.96
CA SER A 144 -16.47 -0.02 -12.96
C SER A 144 -16.94 -0.91 -11.81
N ILE A 145 -17.30 -0.31 -10.67
CA ILE A 145 -17.87 -1.06 -9.54
C ILE A 145 -19.18 -1.78 -9.92
N GLN A 146 -20.03 -1.15 -10.73
CA GLN A 146 -21.29 -1.74 -11.19
C GLN A 146 -21.01 -2.96 -12.08
N GLN A 147 -20.07 -2.83 -13.01
CA GLN A 147 -19.65 -3.94 -13.87
C GLN A 147 -19.05 -5.09 -13.05
N TYR A 148 -18.24 -4.79 -12.04
CA TYR A 148 -17.68 -5.81 -11.15
C TYR A 148 -18.77 -6.57 -10.39
N LYS A 149 -19.77 -5.87 -9.86
CA LYS A 149 -20.91 -6.48 -9.15
C LYS A 149 -21.73 -7.41 -10.08
N LEU A 150 -21.98 -7.01 -11.32
CA LEU A 150 -22.70 -7.82 -12.31
C LEU A 150 -21.89 -9.00 -12.82
N LEU A 151 -20.61 -8.77 -13.10
CA LEU A 151 -19.68 -9.78 -13.62
C LEU A 151 -19.38 -10.86 -12.58
N THR A 152 -19.41 -10.50 -11.30
CA THR A 152 -19.01 -11.30 -10.14
C THR A 152 -17.50 -11.53 -10.02
N PRO A 153 -16.97 -11.71 -8.80
CA PRO A 153 -15.54 -11.98 -8.60
C PRO A 153 -15.06 -13.25 -9.34
N SER A 154 -15.89 -14.28 -9.44
CA SER A 154 -15.53 -15.57 -10.07
C SER A 154 -15.20 -15.42 -11.55
N VAL A 155 -15.97 -14.62 -12.28
CA VAL A 155 -15.73 -14.38 -13.71
C VAL A 155 -14.48 -13.51 -13.90
N LEU A 156 -14.21 -12.56 -13.00
CA LEU A 156 -12.99 -11.77 -13.05
C LEU A 156 -11.76 -12.67 -12.90
N ILE A 157 -11.78 -13.60 -11.94
CA ILE A 157 -10.73 -14.60 -11.77
C ILE A 157 -10.57 -15.44 -13.05
N GLY A 158 -11.68 -15.89 -13.65
CA GLY A 158 -11.64 -16.60 -14.94
C GLY A 158 -10.95 -15.80 -16.04
N ARG A 159 -11.25 -14.51 -16.17
CA ARG A 159 -10.60 -13.62 -17.16
C ARG A 159 -9.11 -13.46 -16.91
N LEU A 160 -8.70 -13.29 -15.65
CA LEU A 160 -7.29 -13.22 -15.27
C LEU A 160 -6.54 -14.51 -15.60
N ILE A 161 -7.16 -15.66 -15.35
CA ILE A 161 -6.62 -16.97 -15.69
C ILE A 161 -6.40 -17.11 -17.20
N THR A 162 -7.40 -16.72 -18.02
CA THR A 162 -7.31 -16.74 -19.49
C THR A 162 -6.24 -15.77 -20.00
N ALA A 163 -6.02 -14.65 -19.31
CA ALA A 163 -4.95 -13.70 -19.61
C ALA A 163 -3.56 -14.13 -19.09
N HIS A 164 -3.40 -15.37 -18.63
CA HIS A 164 -2.18 -15.91 -18.02
C HIS A 164 -1.67 -15.14 -16.78
N GLN A 165 -2.54 -14.37 -16.11
CA GLN A 165 -2.24 -13.64 -14.87
C GLN A 165 -2.48 -14.53 -13.63
N HIS A 166 -1.91 -15.74 -13.60
CA HIS A 166 -2.21 -16.75 -12.56
C HIS A 166 -1.83 -16.31 -11.14
N LEU A 167 -0.69 -15.64 -10.96
CA LEU A 167 -0.25 -15.16 -9.65
C LEU A 167 -1.21 -14.11 -9.09
N LEU A 168 -1.66 -13.18 -9.93
CA LEU A 168 -2.61 -12.16 -9.51
C LEU A 168 -3.98 -12.78 -9.20
N ALA A 169 -4.47 -13.68 -10.06
CA ALA A 169 -5.71 -14.41 -9.84
C ALA A 169 -5.69 -15.20 -8.52
N LEU A 170 -4.57 -15.83 -8.20
CA LEU A 170 -4.38 -16.57 -6.95
C LEU A 170 -4.46 -15.63 -5.74
N LYS A 171 -3.71 -14.52 -5.76
CA LYS A 171 -3.70 -13.52 -4.68
C LYS A 171 -5.07 -12.88 -4.46
N ILE A 172 -5.80 -12.55 -5.53
CA ILE A 172 -7.16 -12.01 -5.42
C ILE A 172 -8.11 -13.06 -4.86
N SER A 173 -8.01 -14.31 -5.32
CA SER A 173 -8.86 -15.40 -4.82
C SER A 173 -8.64 -15.63 -3.31
N GLU A 174 -7.37 -15.65 -2.86
CA GLU A 174 -7.02 -15.73 -1.45
C GLU A 174 -7.57 -14.54 -0.65
N TYR A 175 -7.38 -13.32 -1.16
CA TYR A 175 -7.86 -12.09 -0.51
C TYR A 175 -9.39 -12.05 -0.35
N LEU A 176 -10.12 -12.61 -1.31
CA LEU A 176 -11.58 -12.70 -1.29
C LEU A 176 -12.10 -13.97 -0.58
N GLY A 177 -11.22 -14.85 -0.11
CA GLY A 177 -11.60 -16.12 0.51
C GLY A 177 -12.25 -17.13 -0.45
N MET A 178 -11.93 -17.03 -1.75
CA MET A 178 -12.48 -17.89 -2.80
C MET A 178 -11.65 -19.16 -3.00
N ASN A 179 -12.25 -20.18 -3.63
CA ASN A 179 -11.53 -21.41 -3.99
C ASN A 179 -10.43 -21.13 -5.03
N GLN A 180 -9.21 -21.52 -4.70
CA GLN A 180 -8.01 -21.32 -5.51
C GLN A 180 -7.74 -22.48 -6.49
N GLU A 181 -8.46 -23.60 -6.33
CA GLU A 181 -8.24 -24.83 -7.10
C GLU A 181 -8.33 -24.59 -8.62
N VAL A 182 -9.28 -23.77 -9.08
CA VAL A 182 -9.46 -23.46 -10.51
C VAL A 182 -8.24 -22.74 -11.09
N VAL A 183 -7.69 -21.77 -10.35
CA VAL A 183 -6.52 -20.98 -10.77
C VAL A 183 -5.32 -21.91 -10.93
N ILE A 184 -5.09 -22.76 -9.93
CA ILE A 184 -3.89 -23.59 -9.84
C ILE A 184 -3.95 -24.74 -10.84
N LYS A 185 -5.12 -25.37 -11.00
CA LYS A 185 -5.36 -26.37 -12.04
C LYS A 185 -5.04 -25.79 -13.41
N HIS A 186 -5.57 -24.60 -13.72
CA HIS A 186 -5.33 -23.99 -15.03
C HIS A 186 -3.86 -23.61 -15.21
N TRP A 187 -3.21 -23.06 -14.19
CA TRP A 187 -1.77 -22.80 -14.21
C TRP A 187 -0.97 -24.08 -14.52
N ALA A 188 -1.25 -25.18 -13.81
CA ALA A 188 -0.55 -26.45 -13.99
C ALA A 188 -0.75 -27.00 -15.42
N CYS A 189 -1.99 -26.97 -15.92
CA CYS A 189 -2.30 -27.38 -17.29
C CYS A 189 -1.57 -26.49 -18.32
N SER A 190 -1.59 -25.18 -18.13
CA SER A 190 -0.88 -24.22 -18.98
C SER A 190 0.63 -24.45 -18.95
N LYS A 191 1.21 -24.79 -17.79
CA LYS A 191 2.63 -25.07 -17.62
C LYS A 191 3.03 -26.35 -18.34
N ILE A 192 2.23 -27.40 -18.25
CA ILE A 192 2.44 -28.68 -18.96
C ILE A 192 2.44 -28.44 -20.48
N THR A 193 1.42 -27.75 -20.99
CA THR A 193 1.32 -27.45 -22.43
C THR A 193 2.50 -26.62 -22.93
N ALA A 194 2.95 -25.63 -22.15
CA ALA A 194 4.07 -24.77 -22.54
C ALA A 194 5.45 -25.44 -22.45
N SER A 195 5.60 -26.49 -21.63
CA SER A 195 6.91 -27.02 -21.24
C SER A 195 7.32 -28.29 -22.01
N LEU A 196 7.06 -28.36 -23.32
CA LEU A 196 7.30 -29.56 -24.14
C LEU A 196 8.75 -30.07 -24.12
N ALA A 197 9.73 -29.17 -23.97
CA ALA A 197 11.16 -29.53 -23.95
C ALA A 197 11.67 -30.02 -22.58
N ILE A 198 10.91 -29.82 -21.49
CA ILE A 198 11.35 -30.18 -20.14
C ILE A 198 11.05 -31.66 -19.89
N PRO A 199 12.03 -32.46 -19.39
CA PRO A 199 11.80 -33.85 -18.98
C PRO A 199 10.73 -33.98 -17.90
N ASP A 200 9.96 -35.07 -17.94
CA ASP A 200 8.81 -35.27 -17.06
C ASP A 200 9.17 -35.26 -15.56
N ALA A 201 10.32 -35.81 -15.17
CA ALA A 201 10.76 -35.82 -13.77
C ALA A 201 11.04 -34.40 -13.24
N ALA A 202 11.71 -33.56 -14.02
CA ALA A 202 11.97 -32.17 -13.63
C ALA A 202 10.69 -31.33 -13.60
N LEU A 203 9.78 -31.58 -14.55
CA LEU A 203 8.48 -30.89 -14.56
C LEU A 203 7.60 -31.30 -13.37
N LEU A 204 7.63 -32.57 -12.97
CA LEU A 204 6.93 -33.07 -11.79
C LEU A 204 7.38 -32.35 -10.51
N GLU A 205 8.69 -32.22 -10.28
CA GLU A 205 9.23 -31.52 -9.10
C GLU A 205 8.73 -30.08 -9.03
N ILE A 206 8.75 -29.35 -10.15
CA ILE A 206 8.25 -27.98 -10.24
C ILE A 206 6.75 -27.90 -9.91
N LEU A 207 5.96 -28.83 -10.45
CA LEU A 207 4.53 -28.89 -10.19
C LEU A 207 4.25 -29.20 -8.71
N LEU A 208 4.90 -30.22 -8.16
CA LEU A 208 4.71 -30.63 -6.77
C LEU A 208 5.16 -29.55 -5.78
N ASP A 209 6.27 -28.85 -6.03
CA ASP A 209 6.72 -27.73 -5.18
C ASP A 209 5.64 -26.66 -5.05
N LYS A 210 4.97 -26.30 -6.15
CA LYS A 210 3.92 -25.27 -6.14
C LYS A 210 2.55 -25.79 -5.70
N LEU A 211 2.20 -27.03 -6.03
CA LEU A 211 0.93 -27.64 -5.64
C LEU A 211 0.86 -27.91 -4.13
N LYS A 212 1.98 -28.29 -3.50
CA LYS A 212 2.06 -28.52 -2.04
C LYS A 212 1.72 -27.28 -1.20
N LEU A 213 1.96 -26.08 -1.74
CA LEU A 213 1.64 -24.83 -1.06
C LEU A 213 0.13 -24.63 -0.89
N CYS A 214 -0.69 -25.34 -1.68
CA CYS A 214 -2.12 -25.11 -1.76
C CYS A 214 -2.87 -26.34 -1.24
N LYS A 215 -3.48 -26.21 -0.07
CA LYS A 215 -4.15 -27.33 0.62
C LYS A 215 -5.40 -27.78 -0.12
N GLY A 216 -5.56 -29.09 -0.32
CA GLY A 216 -6.83 -29.68 -0.79
C GLY A 216 -7.05 -29.71 -2.30
N ILE A 217 -6.01 -29.57 -3.11
CA ILE A 217 -6.11 -29.68 -4.57
C ILE A 217 -6.10 -31.14 -5.01
N SER A 218 -6.94 -31.50 -5.98
CA SER A 218 -6.88 -32.79 -6.64
C SER A 218 -5.99 -32.73 -7.88
N TYR A 219 -4.98 -33.61 -7.96
CA TYR A 219 -4.06 -33.68 -9.10
C TYR A 219 -4.65 -34.50 -10.25
N ALA A 220 -5.67 -35.32 -10.01
CA ALA A 220 -6.36 -36.13 -11.02
C ALA A 220 -6.72 -35.34 -12.30
N ALA A 221 -7.24 -34.11 -12.16
CA ALA A 221 -7.61 -33.29 -13.32
C ALA A 221 -6.40 -32.75 -14.08
N VAL A 222 -5.27 -32.54 -13.40
CA VAL A 222 -3.99 -32.13 -14.00
C VAL A 222 -3.32 -33.32 -14.67
N ALA A 223 -3.35 -34.50 -14.05
CA ALA A 223 -2.86 -35.75 -14.61
C ALA A 223 -3.61 -36.13 -15.90
N ALA A 224 -4.95 -36.01 -15.90
CA ALA A 224 -5.76 -36.23 -17.10
C ALA A 224 -5.39 -35.26 -18.25
N HIS A 225 -5.02 -34.01 -17.93
CA HIS A 225 -4.53 -33.06 -18.94
C HIS A 225 -3.12 -33.40 -19.44
N ALA A 226 -2.24 -33.90 -18.56
CA ALA A 226 -0.91 -34.37 -18.92
C ALA A 226 -0.99 -35.57 -19.90
N ASP A 227 -1.89 -36.53 -19.63
CA ASP A 227 -2.13 -37.68 -20.49
C ASP A 227 -2.64 -37.25 -21.88
N LYS A 228 -3.64 -36.34 -21.92
CA LYS A 228 -4.14 -35.74 -23.17
C LYS A 228 -3.08 -34.97 -23.95
N SER A 229 -2.09 -34.42 -23.25
CA SER A 229 -0.95 -33.72 -23.84
C SER A 229 0.17 -34.67 -24.29
N GLY A 230 -0.04 -36.00 -24.23
CA GLY A 230 0.91 -37.04 -24.64
C GLY A 230 1.96 -37.41 -23.58
N ARG A 231 1.93 -36.80 -22.39
CA ARG A 231 2.88 -37.02 -21.29
C ARG A 231 2.37 -38.07 -20.32
N ARG A 232 2.19 -39.30 -20.80
CA ARG A 232 1.62 -40.42 -20.02
C ARG A 232 2.44 -40.74 -18.77
N LYS A 233 3.77 -40.66 -18.85
CA LYS A 233 4.67 -40.91 -17.71
C LYS A 233 4.45 -39.86 -16.61
N LEU A 234 4.38 -38.59 -16.97
CA LEU A 234 4.05 -37.51 -16.03
C LEU A 234 2.65 -37.71 -15.41
N ALA A 235 1.67 -38.14 -16.19
CA ALA A 235 0.31 -38.37 -15.70
C ALA A 235 0.27 -39.47 -14.62
N ALA A 236 0.97 -40.59 -14.84
CA ALA A 236 1.09 -41.67 -13.86
C ALA A 236 1.73 -41.18 -12.55
N LEU A 237 2.87 -40.46 -12.66
CA LEU A 237 3.57 -39.92 -11.50
C LEU A 237 2.71 -38.92 -10.70
N LEU A 238 1.91 -38.08 -11.38
CA LEU A 238 1.01 -37.15 -10.70
C LEU A 238 -0.11 -37.86 -9.90
N VAL A 239 -0.63 -38.99 -10.39
CA VAL A 239 -1.64 -39.79 -9.70
C VAL A 239 -1.05 -40.50 -8.49
N GLU A 240 0.19 -41.00 -8.58
CA GLU A 240 0.90 -41.61 -7.44
C GLU A 240 1.09 -40.63 -6.28
N HIS A 241 1.29 -39.34 -6.59
CA HIS A 241 1.42 -38.27 -5.60
C HIS A 241 0.09 -37.64 -5.14
N GLU A 242 -1.07 -38.16 -5.54
CA GLU A 242 -2.38 -37.61 -5.16
C GLU A 242 -2.58 -37.66 -3.63
N PRO A 243 -2.82 -36.51 -2.96
CA PRO A 243 -3.02 -36.48 -1.50
C PRO A 243 -4.35 -37.07 -1.04
N ARG A 244 -5.29 -37.30 -1.97
CA ARG A 244 -6.59 -37.93 -1.72
C ARG A 244 -6.55 -39.39 -2.19
N SER A 245 -6.33 -40.31 -1.26
CA SER A 245 -6.26 -41.76 -1.53
C SER A 245 -7.50 -42.31 -2.26
N SER A 246 -8.67 -41.68 -2.11
CA SER A 246 -9.90 -42.08 -2.80
C SER A 246 -9.91 -41.82 -4.32
N LYS A 247 -8.95 -41.06 -4.84
CA LYS A 247 -8.79 -40.79 -6.29
C LYS A 247 -7.53 -41.43 -6.89
N GLN A 248 -6.82 -42.22 -6.10
CA GLN A 248 -5.69 -43.01 -6.56
C GLN A 248 -6.28 -44.22 -7.30
N VAL A 249 -6.52 -44.07 -8.60
CA VAL A 249 -7.01 -45.18 -9.42
C VAL A 249 -5.79 -46.07 -9.68
N LEU A 250 -5.75 -47.23 -9.02
CA LEU A 250 -4.82 -48.31 -9.38
C LEU A 250 -5.11 -48.69 -10.84
N PHE A 251 -4.12 -48.53 -11.70
CA PHE A 251 -4.12 -49.15 -13.02
C PHE A 251 -3.87 -50.65 -12.91
#